data_AF-A0A8T8HWL7-F1
#
_entry.id   AF-A0A8T8HWL7-F1
#
_cell.length_a   1.000
_cell.length_b   1.000
_cell.length_c   1.000
_cell.angle_alpha   90.00
_cell.angle_beta   90.00
_cell.angle_gamma   90.00
#
_symmetry.space_group_name_H-M   'P 1'
#
loop_
_entity.id
_entity.type
_entity.pdbx_description
1 polymer ?
#
loop_
_entity_poly.entity_id
_entity_poly.type
_entity_poly.pdbx_seq_one_letter_code
_entity_poly.pdbx_strand_id
1 'polypeptide(L)' 'MPTQQEQPDQYCLEAVGRLTAEFGGALSREAVAGTVLAARRDLEGQVVREALAEMLHHLARHRLDRLLVDA' A
#
# COMPACT_ATOMS: atom_id res chain seq x y z
N MET A 1 -22.82 -7.30 3.01
CA MET A 1 -21.50 -7.35 2.35
C MET A 1 -20.75 -6.11 2.79
N PRO A 2 -19.87 -6.16 3.80
CA PRO A 2 -19.19 -4.95 4.25
C PRO A 2 -18.15 -4.56 3.19
N THR A 3 -18.27 -3.34 2.69
CA THR A 3 -17.34 -2.73 1.76
C THR A 3 -15.97 -2.60 2.43
N GLN A 4 -14.89 -2.91 1.70
CA GLN A 4 -13.49 -2.87 2.14
C GLN A 4 -12.97 -1.42 2.40
N GLN A 5 -13.82 -0.51 2.85
CA GLN A 5 -13.53 0.93 2.94
C GLN A 5 -13.09 1.40 4.34
N GLU A 6 -13.05 0.54 5.36
CA GLU A 6 -12.70 0.93 6.74
C GLU A 6 -11.24 0.68 7.15
N GLN A 7 -10.40 0.09 6.30
CA GLN A 7 -8.98 -0.16 6.61
C GLN A 7 -7.94 0.95 6.25
N PRO A 8 -8.24 2.07 5.56
CA PRO A 8 -7.18 2.96 5.03
C PRO A 8 -6.43 3.76 6.11
N ASP A 9 -7.04 4.02 7.27
CA ASP A 9 -6.41 4.82 8.32
C ASP A 9 -5.44 4.01 9.19
N GLN A 10 -5.69 2.71 9.38
CA GLN A 10 -4.79 1.84 10.13
C GLN A 10 -3.42 1.70 9.47
N TYR A 11 -3.38 1.52 8.15
CA TYR A 11 -2.11 1.38 7.42
C TYR A 11 -1.29 2.67 7.43
N CYS A 12 -1.95 3.84 7.38
CA CYS A 12 -1.26 5.12 7.52
C CYS A 12 -0.66 5.28 8.92
N LEU A 13 -1.42 4.95 9.96
CA LEU A 13 -0.93 5.03 11.35
C LEU A 13 0.25 4.10 11.59
N GLU A 14 0.21 2.88 11.05
CA GLU A 14 1.32 1.93 11.14
C GLU A 14 2.56 2.43 10.39
N ALA A 15 2.39 2.93 9.16
CA ALA A 15 3.46 3.50 8.36
C ALA A 15 4.11 4.71 9.07
N VAL A 16 3.30 5.61 9.64
CA VAL A 16 3.79 6.74 10.45
C VAL A 16 4.59 6.24 11.64
N GLY A 17 4.12 5.22 12.35
CA GLY A 17 4.84 4.64 13.49
C GLY A 17 6.21 4.10 13.11
N ARG A 18 6.27 3.29 12.05
CA ARG A 18 7.52 2.68 11.55
C ARG A 18 8.50 3.75 11.05
N LEU A 19 8.03 4.68 10.22
CA LEU A 19 8.85 5.75 9.67
C LEU A 19 9.30 6.74 10.75
N THR A 20 8.48 7.01 11.76
CA THR A 20 8.90 7.87 12.89
C THR A 20 10.01 7.20 13.70
N ALA A 21 9.98 5.86 13.84
CA ALA A 21 11.06 5.13 14.50
C ALA A 21 12.33 5.08 13.64
N GLU A 22 12.18 4.91 12.32
CA GLU A 22 13.29 4.83 11.36
C GLU A 22 14.00 6.17 11.16
N PHE A 23 13.24 7.26 11.04
CA PHE A 23 13.74 8.63 10.87
C PHE A 23 13.85 9.41 12.18
N GLY A 24 13.72 8.72 13.32
CA GLY A 24 13.78 9.30 14.65
C GLY A 24 15.09 10.06 14.87
N GLY A 25 14.98 11.36 15.14
CA GLY A 25 16.12 12.27 15.34
C GLY A 25 16.52 13.10 14.11
N ALA A 26 16.06 12.71 12.90
CA ALA A 26 16.27 13.48 11.67
C ALA A 26 15.01 14.24 11.22
N LEU A 27 13.82 13.66 11.43
CA LEU A 27 12.54 14.26 11.05
C LEU A 27 11.55 14.25 12.21
N SER A 28 10.70 15.27 12.28
CA SER A 28 9.63 15.32 13.26
C SER A 28 8.51 14.35 12.87
N ARG A 29 7.79 13.84 13.88
CA ARG A 29 6.61 12.97 13.67
C ARG A 29 5.55 13.64 12.79
N GLU A 30 5.42 14.97 12.88
CA GLU A 30 4.48 15.75 12.08
C GLU A 30 4.87 15.77 10.60
N ALA A 31 6.16 15.93 10.28
CA ALA A 31 6.67 15.83 8.91
C ALA A 31 6.43 14.43 8.33
N VAL A 32 6.74 13.38 9.10
CA VAL A 32 6.50 11.98 8.69
C VAL A 32 5.00 11.73 8.44
N ALA A 33 4.12 12.18 9.33
CA ALA A 33 2.68 12.04 9.17
C ALA A 33 2.16 12.78 7.93
N GLY A 34 2.63 14.01 7.69
CA GLY A 34 2.28 14.77 6.49
C GLY A 34 2.69 14.06 5.21
N THR A 35 3.89 13.50 5.15
CA THR A 35 4.39 12.75 4.00
C THR A 35 3.58 11.48 3.75
N VAL A 36 3.26 10.70 4.79
CA VAL A 36 2.43 9.48 4.63
C VAL A 36 1.03 9.80 4.12
N LEU A 37 0.41 10.86 4.62
CA LEU A 37 -0.91 11.30 4.15
C LEU A 37 -0.89 11.83 2.72
N ALA A 38 0.17 12.53 2.33
CA ALA A 38 0.37 12.97 0.94
C ALA A 38 0.53 11.77 0.00
N ALA A 39 1.40 10.82 0.35
CA ALA A 39 1.60 9.59 -0.41
C ALA A 39 0.31 8.77 -0.54
N ARG A 40 -0.53 8.72 0.51
CA ARG A 40 -1.87 8.11 0.42
C ARG A 40 -2.75 8.83 -0.60
N ARG A 41 -2.81 10.16 -0.58
CA ARG A 41 -3.61 10.94 -1.53
C ARG A 41 -3.12 10.76 -2.96
N ASP A 42 -1.81 10.69 -3.15
CA ASP A 42 -1.22 10.42 -4.45
C ASP A 42 -1.62 9.02 -4.93
N LEU A 43 -1.63 8.02 -4.05
CA LEU A 43 -2.11 6.68 -4.38
C LEU A 43 -3.64 6.63 -4.61
N GLU A 44 -4.43 7.36 -3.84
CA GLU A 44 -5.88 7.46 -4.05
C GLU A 44 -6.22 8.17 -5.38
N GLY A 45 -5.36 9.08 -5.84
CA GLY A 45 -5.51 9.81 -7.10
C GLY A 45 -4.81 9.18 -8.31
N GLN A 46 -3.78 8.34 -8.12
CA GLN A 46 -2.93 7.77 -9.17
C GLN A 46 -2.88 6.25 -9.20
N VAL A 47 -3.46 5.53 -8.24
CA VAL A 47 -3.74 4.10 -8.42
C VAL A 47 -4.86 4.03 -9.43
N VAL A 48 -4.45 3.99 -10.71
CA VAL A 48 -5.21 3.46 -11.83
C VAL A 48 -5.66 2.08 -11.36
N ARG A 49 -6.86 1.99 -10.78
CA ARG A 49 -7.41 0.75 -10.24
C ARG A 49 -7.40 -0.33 -11.31
N GLU A 50 -7.50 0.06 -12.58
CA GLU A 50 -7.32 -0.83 -13.72
C GLU A 50 -5.88 -1.37 -13.82
N ALA A 51 -4.84 -0.55 -13.70
CA ALA A 51 -3.45 -1.00 -13.78
C ALA A 51 -3.07 -1.93 -12.61
N LEU A 52 -3.59 -1.66 -11.40
CA LEU A 52 -3.40 -2.54 -10.25
C LEU A 52 -4.11 -3.89 -10.45
N ALA A 53 -5.33 -3.87 -11.00
CA ALA A 53 -6.06 -5.08 -11.33
C ALA A 53 -5.35 -5.91 -12.40
N GLU A 54 -4.79 -5.27 -13.44
CA GLU A 54 -4.02 -5.94 -14.47
C GLU A 54 -2.72 -6.55 -13.94
N MET A 55 -1.96 -5.81 -13.11
CA MET A 55 -0.76 -6.34 -12.46
C MET A 55 -1.08 -7.53 -11.54
N LEU A 56 -2.18 -7.45 -10.78
CA LEU A 56 -2.63 -8.56 -9.92
C LEU A 56 -3.05 -9.77 -10.75
N HIS A 57 -3.78 -9.56 -11.84
CA HIS A 57 -4.18 -10.62 -12.76
C HIS A 57 -2.96 -11.32 -13.35
N HIS A 58 -1.98 -10.56 -13.83
CA HIS A 58 -0.76 -11.10 -14.44
C HIS A 58 0.07 -11.88 -13.41
N LEU A 59 0.23 -11.34 -12.20
CA LEU A 59 0.96 -12.01 -11.12
C LEU A 59 0.26 -13.30 -10.66
N ALA A 60 -1.07 -13.29 -10.55
CA ALA A 60 -1.85 -14.46 -10.19
C ALA A 60 -1.74 -15.54 -11.27
N ARG A 61 -1.86 -15.17 -12.55
CA ARG A 61 -1.70 -16.08 -13.69
C ARG A 61 -0.31 -16.73 -13.67
N HIS A 62 0.75 -15.93 -13.50
CA HIS A 62 2.11 -16.45 -13.44
C HIS A 62 2.31 -17.47 -12.31
N ARG A 63 1.76 -17.21 -11.13
CA ARG A 63 1.83 -18.14 -9.99
C ARG A 63 1.06 -19.44 -10.25
N LEU A 64 -0.13 -19.34 -10.84
CA LEU A 64 -0.95 -20.51 -11.18
C LEU A 64 -0.29 -21.36 -12.27
N ASP A 65 0.29 -20.73 -13.29
CA ASP A 65 1.01 -21.45 -14.35
C ASP A 65 2.22 -22.21 -13.78
N ARG A 66 2.95 -21.62 -12.80
CA ARG A 66 4.02 -22.33 -12.09
C ARG A 66 3.50 -23.55 -11.31
N LEU A 67 2.38 -23.41 -10.62
CA LEU A 67 1.78 -24.54 -9.88
C LEU A 67 1.28 -25.66 -10.80
N LEU A 68 0.89 -25.34 -12.04
CA LEU A 68 0.49 -26.34 -13.04
C LEU A 68 1.67 -27.02 -13.73
N VAL A 69 2.81 -26.33 -13.86
CA VAL A 69 4.04 -26.90 -14.44
C VAL A 69 4.78 -27.78 -13.42
N ASP A 70 4.66 -27.47 -12.14
CA ASP A 70 5.27 -28.23 -11.03
C ASP A 70 4.37 -29.38 -10.50
N ALA A 71 3.24 -29.68 -11.16
CA ALA A 71 2.29 -30.75 -10.82
C ALA A 71 2.29 -31.89 -11.85
#